data_AF-A0A0G1ASX7-F1
#
_entry.id   AF-A0A0G1ASX7-F1
#
_cell.length_a   1.000
_cell.length_b   1.000
_cell.length_c   1.000
_cell.angle_alpha   90.00
_cell.angle_beta   90.00
_cell.angle_gamma   90.00
#
_symmetry.space_group_name_H-M   'P 1'
#
loop_
_entity.id
_entity.type
_entity.pdbx_description
1 polymer ?
#
loop_
_entity_poly.entity_id
_entity_poly.type
_entity_poly.pdbx_seq_one_letter_code
_entity_poly.pdbx_strand_id
1 'polypeptide(L)'
;MGYPAKEIKRVIGPAMGAILFSHHLGGVVSHENGIYCPSGFAEKAFDASGKKIMIFSRCKINPFEKNLICEDVITTGGTVERTMDAIEKQESLVSELIFTLVNRSGLKEIRGRKIIALFDKHLPNYKPEDCKYCKMGSIALRAKEGNNWQLLHQNYPTH
;
A
#
# COMPACT_ATOMS: atom_id res chain seq x y z
N MET A 1 -12.29 -6.38 18.76
CA MET A 1 -11.58 -7.01 17.64
C MET A 1 -10.22 -7.43 18.17
N GLY A 2 -9.92 -8.73 18.27
CA GLY A 2 -8.79 -9.30 19.03
C GLY A 2 -7.40 -9.07 18.41
N TYR A 3 -7.06 -7.81 18.12
CA TYR A 3 -5.75 -7.41 17.62
C TYR A 3 -4.79 -7.22 18.80
N PRO A 4 -3.63 -7.92 18.85
CA PRO A 4 -2.66 -7.80 19.94
C PRO A 4 -1.83 -6.52 19.78
N ALA A 5 -2.51 -5.38 19.89
CA ALA A 5 -1.96 -4.07 19.62
C ALA A 5 -0.69 -3.78 20.44
N LYS A 6 -0.57 -4.31 21.67
CA LYS A 6 0.59 -4.12 22.55
C LYS A 6 1.91 -4.69 22.02
N GLU A 7 1.86 -5.64 21.09
CA GLU A 7 3.05 -6.24 20.49
C GLU A 7 3.64 -5.37 19.36
N ILE A 8 2.87 -4.41 18.86
CA ILE A 8 3.16 -3.70 17.63
C ILE A 8 4.03 -2.49 17.93
N LYS A 9 5.27 -2.52 17.42
CA LYS A 9 6.29 -1.51 17.68
C LYS A 9 6.28 -0.38 16.67
N ARG A 10 5.75 -0.63 15.48
CA ARG A 10 5.67 0.39 14.43
C ARG A 10 4.54 0.09 13.45
N VAL A 11 3.99 1.16 12.86
CA VAL A 11 3.11 1.08 11.69
C VAL A 11 3.87 1.54 10.45
N ILE A 12 3.93 0.70 9.40
CA ILE A 12 4.70 0.96 8.18
C ILE A 12 3.78 1.11 6.98
N GLY A 13 3.90 2.24 6.29
CA GLY A 13 3.19 2.56 5.05
C GLY A 13 4.12 2.67 3.85
N PRO A 14 3.82 2.10 2.68
CA PRO A 14 4.59 2.32 1.46
C PRO A 14 4.55 3.79 1.00
N ALA A 15 5.68 4.34 0.62
CA ALA A 15 5.76 5.71 0.14
C ALA A 15 5.19 5.85 -1.30
N MET A 16 4.46 6.92 -1.62
CA MET A 16 4.06 8.03 -0.74
C MET A 16 2.62 7.91 -0.20
N GLY A 17 1.77 7.12 -0.85
CA GLY A 17 0.32 7.11 -0.62
C GLY A 17 -0.09 6.79 0.82
N ALA A 18 0.63 5.86 1.47
CA ALA A 18 0.30 5.43 2.82
C ALA A 18 1.09 6.14 3.94
N ILE A 19 1.90 7.16 3.66
CA ILE A 19 2.70 7.84 4.70
C ILE A 19 1.79 8.48 5.76
N LEU A 20 0.78 9.24 5.33
CA LEU A 20 -0.16 9.88 6.25
C LEU A 20 -1.03 8.84 6.95
N PHE A 21 -1.44 7.81 6.23
CA PHE A 21 -2.24 6.75 6.81
C PHE A 21 -1.48 6.00 7.91
N SER A 22 -0.20 5.65 7.68
CA SER A 22 0.63 5.00 8.69
C SER A 22 0.87 5.88 9.90
N HIS A 23 1.05 7.20 9.71
CA HIS A 23 1.18 8.17 10.79
C HIS A 23 -0.07 8.20 11.69
N HIS A 24 -1.25 8.37 11.12
CA HIS A 24 -2.49 8.40 11.89
C HIS A 24 -2.79 7.06 12.56
N LEU A 25 -2.58 5.95 11.84
CA LEU A 25 -2.78 4.62 12.41
C LEU A 25 -1.81 4.33 13.56
N GLY A 26 -0.55 4.79 13.47
CA GLY A 26 0.41 4.75 14.59
C GLY A 26 -0.08 5.52 15.82
N GLY A 27 -0.72 6.68 15.62
CA GLY A 27 -1.35 7.45 16.69
C GLY A 27 -2.50 6.69 17.37
N VAL A 28 -3.37 6.05 16.58
CA VAL A 28 -4.47 5.22 17.10
C VAL A 28 -3.92 4.02 17.88
N VAL A 29 -2.95 3.29 17.31
CA VAL A 29 -2.29 2.17 18.00
C VAL A 29 -1.61 2.64 19.28
N SER A 30 -1.02 3.84 19.29
CA SER A 30 -0.40 4.40 20.50
C SER A 30 -1.44 4.66 21.60
N HIS A 31 -2.57 5.27 21.23
CA HIS A 31 -3.66 5.59 22.13
C HIS A 31 -4.28 4.34 22.74
N GLU A 32 -4.66 3.36 21.91
CA GLU A 32 -5.33 2.13 22.34
C GLU A 32 -4.44 1.27 23.27
N ASN A 33 -3.11 1.37 23.11
CA ASN A 33 -2.17 0.57 23.88
C ASN A 33 -1.59 1.28 25.11
N GLY A 34 -1.72 2.61 25.19
CA GLY A 34 -1.00 3.42 26.18
C GLY A 34 0.52 3.39 26.03
N ILE A 35 1.04 2.96 24.86
CA ILE A 35 2.48 2.83 24.57
C ILE A 35 2.75 3.51 23.24
N TYR A 36 3.79 4.34 23.19
CA TYR A 36 4.19 5.00 21.96
C TYR A 36 4.51 4.00 20.83
N CYS A 37 3.80 4.12 19.71
CA CYS A 37 3.95 3.34 18.50
C CYS A 37 4.22 4.30 17.32
N PRO A 38 5.49 4.52 16.95
CA PRO A 38 5.82 5.40 15.83
C PRO A 38 5.32 4.84 14.50
N SER A 39 5.22 5.72 13.50
CA SER A 39 5.08 5.29 12.11
C SER A 39 6.43 5.19 11.40
N GLY A 40 6.44 4.55 10.24
CA GLY A 40 7.54 4.53 9.29
C GLY A 40 7.02 4.37 7.87
N PHE A 41 7.92 4.50 6.90
CA PHE A 41 7.57 4.27 5.51
C PHE A 41 8.70 3.61 4.73
N ALA A 42 8.30 2.73 3.82
CA ALA A 42 9.22 2.05 2.91
C ALA A 42 9.20 2.74 1.54
N GLU A 43 10.37 3.00 0.98
CA GLU A 43 10.55 3.78 -0.23
C GLU A 43 10.86 2.91 -1.43
N LYS A 44 10.35 3.30 -2.60
CA LYS A 44 10.63 2.60 -3.85
C LYS A 44 12.09 2.78 -4.24
N ALA A 45 12.75 1.67 -4.51
CA ALA A 45 14.09 1.64 -5.08
C ALA A 45 14.20 0.51 -6.12
N PHE A 46 15.40 0.35 -6.67
CA PHE A 46 15.76 -0.74 -7.56
C PHE A 46 16.97 -1.46 -6.99
N ASP A 47 16.98 -2.79 -7.06
CA ASP A 47 18.20 -3.54 -6.78
C ASP A 47 19.17 -3.51 -7.97
N ALA A 48 20.34 -4.14 -7.82
CA ALA A 48 21.37 -4.18 -8.85
C ALA A 48 20.91 -4.86 -10.16
N SER A 49 19.84 -5.67 -10.13
CA SER A 49 19.25 -6.30 -11.33
C SER A 49 18.19 -5.44 -12.01
N GLY A 50 17.89 -4.25 -11.45
CA GLY A 50 16.81 -3.40 -11.93
C GLY A 50 15.42 -3.84 -11.48
N LYS A 51 15.31 -4.79 -10.54
CA LYS A 51 14.02 -5.20 -9.97
C LYS A 51 13.56 -4.17 -8.94
N LYS A 52 12.28 -3.82 -8.99
CA LYS A 52 11.64 -2.93 -8.01
C LYS A 52 11.67 -3.57 -6.63
N ILE A 53 12.17 -2.82 -5.65
CA ILE A 53 12.20 -3.20 -4.23
C ILE A 53 11.66 -2.06 -3.38
N MET A 54 11.43 -2.34 -2.10
CA MET A 54 11.27 -1.30 -1.09
C MET A 54 12.48 -1.29 -0.16
N ILE A 55 12.83 -0.11 0.34
CA ILE A 55 13.93 0.09 1.30
C ILE A 55 13.52 1.07 2.39
N PHE A 56 14.30 1.11 3.47
CA PHE A 56 14.15 2.11 4.52
C PHE A 56 15.36 3.06 4.50
N SER A 57 15.24 4.18 3.78
CA SER A 57 16.33 5.17 3.71
C SER A 57 16.29 6.17 4.86
N ARG A 58 15.11 6.43 5.43
CA ARG A 58 14.86 7.47 6.45
C ARG A 58 14.15 6.95 7.69
N CYS A 59 13.88 5.65 7.75
CA CYS A 59 13.24 5.00 8.88
C CYS A 59 14.18 3.94 9.43
N LYS A 60 14.52 4.02 10.72
CA LYS A 60 15.24 2.94 11.38
C LYS A 60 14.24 1.87 11.83
N ILE A 61 14.38 0.66 11.29
CA ILE A 61 13.66 -0.53 11.73
C ILE A 61 14.62 -1.35 12.58
N ASN A 62 14.19 -1.78 13.76
CA ASN A 62 15.02 -2.58 14.64
C ASN A 62 14.74 -4.09 14.42
N PRO A 63 15.78 -4.94 14.58
CA PRO A 63 15.58 -6.38 14.62
C PRO A 63 14.53 -6.80 15.65
N PHE A 64 13.80 -7.86 15.33
CA PHE A 64 12.79 -8.52 16.18
C PHE A 64 11.56 -7.66 16.55
N GLU A 65 11.47 -6.41 16.11
CA GLU A 65 10.28 -5.59 16.33
C GLU A 65 9.11 -6.08 15.46
N LYS A 66 7.88 -6.14 15.99
CA LYS A 66 6.69 -6.53 15.22
C LYS A 66 6.05 -5.29 14.59
N ASN A 67 5.88 -5.30 13.28
CA ASN A 67 5.42 -4.16 12.48
C ASN A 67 4.04 -4.43 11.87
N LEU A 68 3.12 -3.50 12.03
CA LEU A 68 1.86 -3.48 11.28
C LEU A 68 2.09 -2.81 9.93
N ILE A 69 1.67 -3.45 8.84
CA ILE A 69 1.67 -2.81 7.52
C ILE A 69 0.31 -2.18 7.26
N CYS A 70 0.31 -0.98 6.69
CA CYS A 70 -0.88 -0.38 6.12
C CYS A 70 -0.64 0.16 4.70
N GLU A 71 -1.66 0.19 3.86
CA GLU A 71 -1.61 0.76 2.51
C GLU A 71 -2.88 1.57 2.21
N ASP A 72 -2.78 2.63 1.42
CA ASP A 72 -3.95 3.41 1.03
C ASP A 72 -4.89 2.59 0.13
N VAL A 73 -4.35 2.00 -0.94
CA VAL A 73 -5.07 1.21 -1.92
C VAL A 73 -4.28 -0.05 -2.31
N ILE A 74 -4.83 -1.21 -1.98
CA ILE A 74 -4.29 -2.49 -2.46
C ILE A 74 -4.91 -2.83 -3.83
N THR A 75 -4.04 -2.87 -4.85
CA THR A 75 -4.40 -3.24 -6.23
C THR A 75 -4.00 -4.65 -6.59
N THR A 76 -2.71 -4.97 -6.59
CA THR A 76 -2.21 -6.34 -6.83
C THR A 76 -1.58 -6.96 -5.60
N GLY A 77 -1.35 -6.19 -4.53
CA GLY A 77 -0.62 -6.62 -3.34
C GLY A 77 0.91 -6.52 -3.46
N GLY A 78 1.47 -6.41 -4.66
CA GLY A 78 2.93 -6.48 -4.84
C GLY A 78 3.73 -5.38 -4.14
N THR A 79 3.14 -4.21 -3.88
CA THR A 79 3.79 -3.17 -3.08
C THR A 79 3.90 -3.60 -1.60
N VAL A 80 2.82 -4.15 -1.05
CA VAL A 80 2.80 -4.69 0.31
C VAL A 80 3.82 -5.83 0.45
N GLU A 81 3.90 -6.74 -0.53
CA GLU A 81 4.90 -7.83 -0.53
C GLU A 81 6.33 -7.29 -0.48
N ARG A 82 6.68 -6.31 -1.31
CA ARG A 82 8.02 -5.71 -1.29
C ARG A 82 8.30 -4.97 0.01
N THR A 83 7.29 -4.39 0.64
CA THR A 83 7.42 -3.79 1.98
C THR A 83 7.67 -4.85 3.05
N MET A 84 7.03 -6.03 2.97
CA MET A 84 7.37 -7.16 3.83
C MET A 84 8.82 -7.59 3.63
N ASP A 85 9.28 -7.73 2.38
CA ASP A 85 10.68 -8.06 2.09
C ASP A 85 11.64 -7.03 2.70
N ALA A 86 11.29 -5.74 2.65
CA ALA A 86 12.10 -4.68 3.26
C ALA A 86 12.18 -4.81 4.79
N ILE A 87 11.09 -5.19 5.45
CA ILE A 87 11.03 -5.42 6.91
C ILE A 87 11.86 -6.65 7.29
N GLU A 88 11.69 -7.75 6.56
CA GLU A 88 12.39 -9.01 6.80
C GLU A 88 13.91 -8.87 6.62
N LYS A 89 14.35 -8.04 5.66
CA LYS A 89 15.77 -7.66 5.49
C LYS A 89 16.39 -6.95 6.70
N GLN A 90 15.58 -6.42 7.62
CA GLN A 90 16.02 -5.80 8.87
C GLN A 90 15.93 -6.78 10.05
N GLU A 91 15.77 -8.08 9.78
CA GLU A 91 15.56 -9.14 10.79
C GLU A 91 14.35 -8.86 11.69
N SER A 92 13.35 -8.19 11.11
CA SER A 92 12.17 -7.68 11.81
C SER A 92 10.92 -8.44 11.39
N LEU A 93 9.85 -8.35 12.19
CA LEU A 93 8.66 -9.19 12.04
C LEU A 93 7.49 -8.40 11.44
N VAL A 94 6.73 -9.06 10.57
CA VAL A 94 5.48 -8.53 10.01
C VAL A 94 4.29 -9.14 10.75
N SER A 95 3.40 -8.27 11.27
CA SER A 95 2.18 -8.69 11.96
C SER A 95 1.27 -9.53 11.07
N GLU A 96 0.35 -10.24 11.71
CA GLU A 96 -0.62 -11.16 11.14
C GLU A 96 -1.68 -10.44 10.27
N LEU A 97 -1.78 -9.11 10.41
CA LEU A 97 -2.76 -8.26 9.73
C LEU A 97 -2.08 -7.23 8.81
N ILE A 98 -2.82 -6.82 7.78
CA ILE A 98 -2.52 -5.69 6.90
C ILE A 98 -3.74 -4.79 6.88
N PHE A 99 -3.57 -3.49 7.14
CA PHE A 99 -4.69 -2.54 7.13
C PHE A 99 -4.71 -1.78 5.81
N THR A 100 -5.90 -1.55 5.25
CA THR A 100 -6.03 -0.72 4.05
C THR A 100 -7.32 0.08 4.04
N LEU A 101 -7.29 1.26 3.42
CA LEU A 101 -8.53 2.01 3.20
C LEU A 101 -9.35 1.35 2.09
N VAL A 102 -8.69 0.96 0.99
CA VAL A 102 -9.34 0.38 -0.19
C VAL A 102 -8.64 -0.90 -0.63
N ASN A 103 -9.34 -2.03 -0.60
CA ASN A 103 -8.93 -3.26 -1.26
C ASN A 103 -9.71 -3.44 -2.56
N ARG A 104 -9.01 -3.38 -3.69
CA ARG A 104 -9.57 -3.72 -5.01
C ARG A 104 -8.92 -4.91 -5.69
N SER A 105 -8.04 -5.60 -4.98
CA SER A 105 -7.26 -6.73 -5.49
C SER A 105 -8.04 -8.03 -5.58
N GLY A 106 -9.13 -8.16 -4.81
CA GLY A 106 -9.83 -9.43 -4.62
C GLY A 106 -9.12 -10.39 -3.65
N LEU A 107 -7.92 -10.04 -3.16
CA LEU A 107 -7.20 -10.84 -2.17
C LEU A 107 -7.81 -10.66 -0.78
N LYS A 108 -7.89 -11.74 -0.01
CA LYS A 108 -8.24 -11.73 1.42
C LYS A 108 -7.01 -11.72 2.33
N GLU A 109 -5.87 -12.14 1.79
CA GLU A 109 -4.59 -12.17 2.47
C GLU A 109 -3.44 -11.97 1.48
N ILE A 110 -2.29 -11.54 1.99
CA ILE A 110 -1.02 -11.47 1.25
C ILE A 110 0.02 -12.19 2.09
N ARG A 111 0.68 -13.22 1.54
CA ARG A 111 1.67 -14.05 2.25
C ARG A 111 1.14 -14.58 3.60
N GLY A 112 -0.12 -15.02 3.64
CA GLY A 112 -0.79 -15.52 4.85
C GLY A 112 -1.11 -14.44 5.89
N ARG A 113 -1.01 -13.15 5.54
CA ARG A 113 -1.39 -12.01 6.39
C ARG A 113 -2.75 -11.48 5.98
N LYS A 114 -3.70 -11.45 6.90
CA LYS A 114 -5.10 -11.09 6.62
C LYS A 114 -5.22 -9.61 6.30
N ILE A 115 -5.92 -9.29 5.22
CA ILE A 115 -6.26 -7.91 4.85
C ILE A 115 -7.51 -7.47 5.63
N ILE A 116 -7.40 -6.33 6.31
CA ILE A 116 -8.50 -5.60 6.93
C ILE A 116 -8.70 -4.31 6.14
N ALA A 117 -9.79 -4.24 5.39
CA ALA A 117 -10.10 -3.12 4.51
C ALA A 117 -11.33 -2.34 5.01
N LEU A 118 -11.30 -1.01 4.95
CA LEU A 118 -12.51 -0.20 5.16
C LEU A 118 -13.49 -0.34 4.00
N PHE A 119 -12.96 -0.41 2.77
CA PHE A 119 -13.72 -0.67 1.56
C PHE A 119 -13.11 -1.83 0.79
N ASP A 120 -13.89 -2.90 0.59
CA ASP A 120 -13.46 -4.10 -0.15
C ASP A 120 -14.36 -4.30 -1.37
N LYS A 121 -13.82 -4.02 -2.56
CA LYS A 121 -14.51 -4.25 -3.83
C LYS A 121 -13.52 -4.60 -4.92
N HIS A 122 -13.53 -5.86 -5.34
CA HIS A 122 -12.74 -6.30 -6.48
C HIS A 122 -13.14 -5.52 -7.75
N LEU A 123 -12.14 -4.92 -8.40
CA LEU A 123 -12.29 -4.23 -9.68
C LEU A 123 -11.44 -4.95 -10.73
N PRO A 124 -12.07 -5.80 -11.58
CA PRO A 124 -11.33 -6.62 -12.53
C PRO A 124 -10.63 -5.75 -13.58
N ASN A 125 -9.51 -6.26 -14.07
CA ASN A 125 -8.85 -5.73 -15.26
C ASN A 125 -9.42 -6.44 -16.49
N TYR A 126 -9.71 -5.67 -17.53
CA TYR A 126 -10.21 -6.20 -18.80
C TYR A 126 -9.13 -6.09 -19.86
N LYS A 127 -9.01 -7.11 -20.71
CA LYS A 127 -8.30 -6.94 -21.98
C LYS A 127 -9.09 -6.00 -22.89
N PRO A 128 -8.46 -5.31 -23.85
CA PRO A 128 -9.16 -4.44 -24.78
C PRO A 128 -10.35 -5.13 -25.46
N GLU A 129 -10.19 -6.40 -25.85
CA GLU A 129 -11.24 -7.23 -26.48
C GLU A 129 -12.42 -7.58 -25.54
N ASP A 130 -12.25 -7.46 -24.22
CA ASP A 130 -13.26 -7.76 -23.22
C ASP A 130 -13.90 -6.51 -22.60
N CYS A 131 -13.31 -5.33 -22.84
CA CYS A 131 -13.76 -4.08 -22.26
C CYS A 131 -14.95 -3.48 -23.03
N LYS A 132 -16.12 -3.37 -22.38
CA LYS A 132 -17.32 -2.73 -22.93
C LYS A 132 -17.03 -1.33 -23.49
N TYR A 133 -16.25 -0.53 -22.77
CA TYR A 133 -15.94 0.84 -23.19
C TYR A 133 -14.99 0.87 -24.38
N CYS A 134 -14.00 -0.03 -24.45
CA CYS A 134 -13.12 -0.13 -25.62
C CYS A 134 -13.91 -0.50 -26.88
N LYS A 135 -14.87 -1.43 -26.78
CA LYS A 135 -15.79 -1.76 -27.89
C LYS A 135 -16.64 -0.58 -28.35
N MET A 136 -16.90 0.37 -27.46
CA MET A 136 -17.62 1.61 -27.76
C MET A 136 -16.71 2.74 -28.27
N GLY A 137 -15.41 2.48 -28.50
CA GLY A 137 -14.44 3.46 -28.99
C GLY A 137 -13.67 4.23 -27.92
N SER A 138 -13.85 3.90 -26.63
CA SER A 138 -13.05 4.50 -25.56
C SER A 138 -11.60 4.00 -25.60
N ILE A 139 -10.65 4.90 -25.34
CA ILE A 139 -9.23 4.56 -25.27
C ILE A 139 -8.77 4.62 -23.81
N ALA A 140 -8.09 3.56 -23.36
CA ALA A 140 -7.49 3.54 -22.02
C ALA A 140 -6.19 4.36 -22.03
N LEU A 141 -6.26 5.58 -21.50
CA LEU A 141 -5.11 6.47 -21.41
C LEU A 141 -4.50 6.44 -20.00
N ARG A 142 -3.19 6.23 -19.93
CA ARG A 142 -2.46 6.40 -18.68
C ARG A 142 -2.18 7.87 -18.46
N ALA A 143 -2.81 8.47 -17.45
CA ALA A 143 -2.74 9.90 -17.17
C ALA A 143 -1.32 10.49 -17.15
N LYS A 144 -0.34 9.75 -16.64
CA LYS A 144 1.07 10.19 -16.50
C LYS A 144 1.95 9.96 -17.73
N GLU A 145 1.38 9.48 -18.83
CA GLU A 145 2.12 9.14 -20.05
C GLU A 145 1.94 10.24 -21.10
N GLY A 146 3.05 10.81 -21.57
CA GLY A 146 3.04 11.88 -22.57
C GLY A 146 2.08 13.01 -22.24
N ASN A 147 1.25 13.39 -23.22
CA ASN A 147 0.25 14.46 -23.12
C ASN A 147 -1.14 13.94 -22.70
N ASN A 148 -1.26 12.71 -22.19
CA ASN A 148 -2.56 12.13 -21.84
C ASN A 148 -3.32 12.95 -20.80
N TRP A 149 -2.62 13.64 -19.89
CA TRP A 149 -3.27 14.53 -18.93
C TRP A 149 -4.05 15.66 -19.62
N GLN A 150 -3.46 16.29 -20.64
CA GLN A 150 -4.12 17.36 -21.40
C GLN A 150 -5.34 16.83 -22.15
N LEU A 151 -5.21 15.66 -22.80
CA LEU A 151 -6.32 15.02 -23.52
C LEU A 151 -7.49 14.67 -22.59
N LEU A 152 -7.23 14.18 -21.38
CA LEU A 152 -8.27 13.86 -20.40
C LEU A 152 -9.01 15.10 -19.88
N HIS A 153 -8.38 16.29 -19.97
CA HIS A 153 -8.94 17.55 -19.45
C HIS A 153 -9.39 18.52 -20.55
N GLN A 154 -9.19 18.20 -21.83
CA GLN A 154 -9.42 19.11 -22.96
C GLN A 154 -10.85 19.67 -23.05
N ASN A 155 -11.83 18.95 -22.49
CA ASN A 155 -13.25 19.31 -22.53
C ASN A 155 -13.78 19.79 -21.16
N TYR A 156 -12.92 19.93 -20.14
CA TYR A 156 -13.32 20.49 -18.86
C TYR A 156 -12.91 21.96 -18.82
N PRO A 157 -13.81 22.89 -18.44
CA PRO A 157 -13.45 24.28 -18.30
C PRO A 157 -12.34 24.42 -17.26
N THR A 158 -11.24 25.07 -17.63
CA THR A 158 -10.20 25.47 -16.68
C THR A 158 -10.77 26.59 -15.81
N HIS A 159 -10.96 26.33 -14.52
CA HIS A 159 -11.29 27.35 -13.52
C HIS A 159 -10.11 28.28 -13.27
#